data_AF-A0A3N4I500-F1
#
_entry.id   AF-A0A3N4I500-F1
#
_cell.length_a   1.000
_cell.length_b   1.000
_cell.length_c   1.000
_cell.angle_alpha   90.00
_cell.angle_beta   90.00
_cell.angle_gamma   90.00
#
_symmetry.space_group_name_H-M   'P 1'
#
loop_
_entity.id
_entity.type
_entity.pdbx_description
1 polymer ?
#
loop_
_entity_poly.entity_id
_entity_poly.type
_entity_poly.pdbx_seq_one_letter_code
_entity_poly.pdbx_strand_id
1 'polypeptide(L)'
;MTSNVNTPDAQLVIAQMNARLQAIVANMEEAKSDRDYFMGVMRECRVDNRIEGRSRALHFSRLDFHHNEALARIVERNNVSSAGGVSPTHDAHESIQLDTLHNNKKNEYDIAMDKRIRHRDAICAAAQRSLVQVNQYIAECKERIDNAIAFMAGLGIEYS
;
A
#
# COMPACT_ATOMS: atom_id res chain seq x y z
N MET A 1 -55.80 -16.98 -15.54
CA MET A 1 -55.09 -17.95 -16.40
C MET A 1 -53.72 -18.17 -15.78
N THR A 2 -53.58 -19.21 -14.96
CA THR A 2 -52.30 -19.60 -14.35
C THR A 2 -51.50 -20.37 -15.40
N SER A 3 -50.41 -19.79 -15.90
CA SER A 3 -49.48 -20.52 -16.77
C SER A 3 -49.01 -21.77 -16.03
N ASN A 4 -49.13 -22.93 -16.67
CA ASN A 4 -48.73 -24.19 -16.08
C ASN A 4 -47.19 -24.28 -16.14
N VAL A 5 -46.52 -23.90 -15.05
CA VAL A 5 -45.05 -23.83 -14.91
C VAL A 5 -44.36 -25.22 -15.02
N ASN A 6 -45.15 -26.30 -15.19
CA ASN A 6 -44.67 -27.68 -15.28
C ASN A 6 -44.34 -28.18 -16.70
N THR A 7 -44.25 -27.31 -17.71
CA THR A 7 -43.73 -27.75 -19.02
C THR A 7 -42.20 -27.87 -18.98
N PRO A 8 -41.60 -28.89 -19.63
CA PRO A 8 -40.14 -29.08 -19.67
C PRO A 8 -39.39 -27.83 -20.17
N ASP A 9 -39.97 -27.10 -21.12
CA ASP A 9 -39.41 -25.86 -21.65
C ASP A 9 -39.38 -24.73 -20.61
N ALA A 10 -40.41 -24.60 -19.77
CA ALA A 10 -40.45 -23.62 -18.69
C ALA A 10 -39.42 -23.94 -17.61
N GLN A 11 -39.25 -25.22 -17.25
CA GLN A 11 -38.23 -25.67 -16.30
C GLN A 11 -36.81 -25.42 -16.82
N LEU A 12 -36.57 -25.61 -18.12
CA LEU A 12 -35.28 -25.31 -18.75
C LEU A 12 -34.95 -23.82 -18.70
N VAL A 13 -35.92 -22.95 -18.99
CA VAL A 13 -35.75 -21.48 -18.90
C VAL A 13 -35.44 -21.06 -17.47
N ILE A 14 -36.17 -21.58 -16.48
CA ILE A 14 -35.92 -21.30 -15.05
C ILE A 14 -34.49 -21.70 -14.65
N ALA A 15 -34.05 -22.90 -15.05
CA ALA A 15 -32.69 -23.37 -14.74
C ALA A 15 -31.61 -22.48 -15.36
N GLN A 16 -31.80 -22.05 -16.62
CA GLN A 16 -30.88 -21.13 -17.30
C GLN A 16 -30.85 -19.76 -16.63
N MET A 17 -31.99 -19.22 -16.20
CA MET A 17 -32.05 -17.94 -15.49
C MET A 17 -31.35 -18.01 -14.12
N ASN A 18 -31.61 -19.07 -13.35
CA ASN A 18 -30.96 -19.29 -12.07
C ASN A 18 -29.44 -19.44 -12.22
N ALA A 19 -28.96 -20.18 -13.22
CA ALA A 19 -27.53 -20.30 -13.49
C ALA A 19 -26.88 -18.94 -13.84
N ARG A 20 -27.54 -18.12 -14.66
CA ARG A 20 -27.06 -16.77 -14.98
C ARG A 20 -27.04 -15.87 -13.75
N LEU A 21 -28.05 -15.96 -12.89
CA LEU A 21 -28.12 -15.18 -11.66
C LEU A 21 -27.02 -15.58 -10.67
N GLN A 22 -26.81 -16.89 -10.48
CA GLN A 22 -25.71 -17.42 -9.66
C GLN A 22 -24.34 -16.94 -10.18
N ALA A 23 -24.12 -16.90 -11.50
CA ALA A 23 -22.89 -16.38 -12.07
C ALA A 23 -22.68 -14.88 -11.76
N ILE A 24 -23.74 -14.07 -11.80
CA ILE A 24 -23.64 -12.64 -11.45
C ILE A 24 -23.34 -12.46 -9.95
N VAL A 25 -23.95 -13.29 -9.09
CA VAL A 25 -23.67 -13.29 -7.65
C VAL A 25 -22.22 -13.69 -7.38
N ALA A 26 -21.71 -14.73 -8.04
CA ALA A 26 -20.32 -15.15 -7.89
C ALA A 26 -19.34 -14.02 -8.28
N ASN A 27 -19.58 -13.37 -9.42
CA ASN A 27 -18.78 -12.22 -9.85
C ASN A 27 -18.84 -11.05 -8.85
N MET A 28 -20.00 -10.82 -8.23
CA MET A 28 -20.16 -9.79 -7.20
C MET A 28 -19.36 -10.11 -5.94
N GLU A 29 -19.36 -11.37 -5.49
CA GLU A 29 -18.59 -11.80 -4.32
C GLU A 29 -17.07 -11.72 -4.57
N GLU A 30 -16.62 -12.10 -5.76
CA GLU A 30 -15.23 -11.89 -6.18
C GLU A 30 -14.86 -10.40 -6.15
N ALA A 31 -15.70 -9.54 -6.71
CA ALA A 31 -15.48 -8.09 -6.67
C ALA A 31 -15.48 -7.52 -5.24
N LYS A 32 -16.29 -8.05 -4.33
CA LYS A 32 -16.24 -7.65 -2.90
C LYS A 32 -14.92 -8.05 -2.26
N SER A 33 -14.39 -9.24 -2.57
CA SER A 33 -13.06 -9.67 -2.12
C SER A 33 -11.97 -8.72 -2.63
N ASP A 34 -12.02 -8.35 -3.90
CA ASP A 34 -11.08 -7.39 -4.49
C ASP A 34 -11.17 -6.00 -3.82
N ARG A 35 -12.39 -5.54 -3.53
CA ARG A 35 -12.62 -4.28 -2.81
C ARG A 35 -11.93 -4.31 -1.45
N ASP A 36 -12.10 -5.39 -0.70
CA ASP A 36 -11.53 -5.55 0.64
C ASP A 36 -9.99 -5.64 0.55
N TYR A 37 -9.45 -6.30 -0.48
CA TYR A 37 -8.02 -6.30 -0.79
C TYR A 37 -7.48 -4.88 -1.01
N PHE A 38 -8.09 -4.09 -1.90
CA PHE A 38 -7.62 -2.72 -2.18
C PHE A 38 -7.75 -1.79 -0.96
N MET A 39 -8.80 -1.97 -0.15
CA MET A 39 -8.92 -1.28 1.14
C MET A 39 -7.79 -1.67 2.11
N GLY A 40 -7.42 -2.96 2.15
CA GLY A 40 -6.28 -3.47 2.91
C GLY A 40 -4.97 -2.82 2.49
N VAL A 41 -4.67 -2.78 1.20
CA VAL A 41 -3.47 -2.14 0.63
C VAL A 41 -3.37 -0.67 1.06
N MET A 42 -4.46 0.09 0.97
CA MET A 42 -4.46 1.50 1.39
C MET A 42 -4.23 1.65 2.91
N ARG A 43 -4.76 0.73 3.72
CA ARG A 43 -4.54 0.73 5.17
C ARG A 43 -3.08 0.46 5.51
N GLU A 44 -2.43 -0.50 4.85
CA GLU A 44 -1.01 -0.79 5.03
C GLU A 44 -0.15 0.42 4.66
N CYS A 45 -0.43 1.07 3.53
CA CYS A 45 0.26 2.29 3.15
C CYS A 45 0.11 3.40 4.20
N ARG A 46 -1.05 3.51 4.85
CA ARG A 46 -1.28 4.48 5.93
C ARG A 46 -0.45 4.17 7.18
N VAL A 47 -0.25 2.90 7.51
CA VAL A 47 0.61 2.47 8.63
C VAL A 47 2.05 2.84 8.34
N ASP A 48 2.53 2.53 7.13
CA ASP A 48 3.88 2.86 6.70
C ASP A 48 4.18 4.36 6.84
N ASN A 49 3.30 5.22 6.35
CA ASN A 49 3.44 6.67 6.47
C ASN A 49 3.63 7.17 7.92
N ARG A 50 2.97 6.52 8.90
CA ARG A 50 3.12 6.89 10.31
C ARG A 50 4.47 6.50 10.91
N ILE A 51 5.07 5.41 10.41
CA ILE A 51 6.33 4.87 10.93
C ILE A 51 7.54 5.60 10.33
N GLU A 52 7.38 6.09 9.09
CA GLU A 52 8.45 6.71 8.30
C GLU A 52 9.20 7.85 9.00
N GLY A 53 8.49 8.81 9.60
CA GLY A 53 9.12 9.92 10.34
C GLY A 53 9.94 9.43 11.54
N ARG A 54 9.47 8.40 12.23
CA ARG A 54 10.19 7.78 13.35
C ARG A 54 11.43 7.03 12.88
N SER A 55 11.32 6.28 11.78
CA SER A 55 12.46 5.57 11.18
C SER A 55 13.58 6.53 10.79
N ARG A 56 13.23 7.67 10.18
CA ARG A 56 14.19 8.73 9.86
C ARG A 56 14.86 9.30 11.10
N ALA A 57 14.07 9.67 12.12
CA ALA A 57 14.60 10.20 13.37
C ALA A 57 15.57 9.23 14.07
N LEU A 58 15.23 7.94 14.12
CA LEU A 58 16.10 6.90 14.69
C LEU A 58 17.39 6.72 13.89
N HIS A 59 17.31 6.72 12.56
CA HIS A 59 18.49 6.61 11.71
C HIS A 59 19.44 7.80 11.94
N PHE A 60 18.91 9.02 11.94
CA PHE A 60 19.71 10.23 12.11
C PHE A 60 20.31 10.31 13.51
N SER A 61 19.54 9.98 14.55
CA SER A 61 20.05 9.93 15.92
C SER A 61 21.22 8.96 16.08
N ARG A 62 21.16 7.78 15.46
CA ARG A 62 22.27 6.81 15.49
C ARG A 62 23.48 7.31 14.71
N LEU A 63 23.24 7.91 13.55
CA LEU A 63 24.30 8.47 12.71
C LEU A 63 25.02 9.62 13.43
N ASP A 64 24.27 10.51 14.08
CA ASP A 64 24.78 11.62 14.89
C ASP A 64 25.59 11.10 16.09
N PHE A 65 25.12 10.04 16.76
CA PHE A 65 25.85 9.40 17.85
C PHE A 65 27.23 8.91 17.38
N HIS A 66 27.28 8.12 16.30
CA HIS A 66 28.53 7.56 15.79
C HIS A 66 29.48 8.64 15.26
N HIS A 67 28.93 9.69 14.65
CA HIS A 67 29.71 10.83 14.18
C HIS A 67 30.36 11.59 15.34
N ASN A 68 29.59 11.89 16.39
CA ASN A 68 30.11 12.55 17.59
C ASN A 68 31.14 11.68 18.32
N GLU A 69 30.93 10.37 18.38
CA GLU A 69 31.89 9.43 18.96
C GLU A 69 33.21 9.41 18.16
N ALA A 70 33.12 9.39 16.83
CA ALA A 70 34.29 9.41 15.95
C ALA A 70 35.06 10.75 16.07
N LEU A 71 34.35 11.88 16.13
CA LEU A 71 34.96 13.19 16.40
C LEU A 71 35.69 13.21 17.75
N ALA A 72 35.06 12.69 18.80
CA ALA A 72 35.67 12.63 20.13
C ALA A 72 36.97 11.82 20.13
N ARG A 73 37.02 10.70 19.39
CA ARG A 73 38.23 9.88 19.24
C ARG A 73 39.35 10.59 18.48
N ILE A 74 39.02 11.39 17.46
CA ILE A 74 40.01 12.23 16.75
C ILE A 74 40.60 13.23 17.75
N VAL A 75 39.76 13.94 18.50
CA VAL A 75 40.22 14.91 19.51
C VAL A 75 41.05 14.25 20.61
N GLU A 76 40.64 13.08 21.10
CA GLU A 76 41.37 12.34 22.13
C GLU A 76 42.76 11.89 21.64
N ARG A 77 42.84 11.34 20.43
CA ARG A 77 44.12 10.98 19.79
C ARG A 77 45.04 12.21 19.72
N ASN A 78 44.49 13.36 19.37
CA ASN A 78 45.26 14.60 19.21
C ASN A 78 45.76 15.16 20.54
N ASN A 79 44.96 15.03 21.61
CA ASN A 79 45.39 15.39 22.96
C ASN A 79 46.56 14.51 23.43
N VAL A 80 46.56 13.21 23.12
CA VAL A 80 47.67 12.31 23.46
C VAL A 80 48.91 12.58 22.59
N SER A 81 48.74 12.96 21.33
CA SER A 81 49.83 13.25 20.38
C SER A 81 50.48 14.64 20.53
N SER A 82 49.95 15.51 21.38
CA SER A 82 50.52 16.83 21.68
C SER A 82 51.89 16.79 22.40
N ALA A 83 52.32 15.61 22.86
CA ALA A 83 53.69 15.34 23.32
C ALA A 83 54.68 14.97 22.18
N GLY A 84 54.24 14.81 20.93
CA GLY A 84 55.02 14.19 19.84
C GLY A 84 54.95 14.85 18.45
N GLY A 85 54.25 15.98 18.27
CA GLY A 85 54.39 16.80 17.05
C GLY A 85 53.58 16.36 15.82
N VAL A 86 52.31 15.99 15.98
CA VAL A 86 51.39 15.84 14.83
C VAL A 86 50.89 17.22 14.39
N SER A 87 50.83 17.46 13.07
CA SER A 87 50.52 18.77 12.48
C SER A 87 49.02 19.10 12.52
N PRO A 88 48.60 20.29 13.00
CA PRO A 88 47.20 20.71 13.12
C PRO A 88 46.35 20.64 11.83
N THR A 89 47.00 20.58 10.67
CA THR A 89 46.33 20.57 9.35
C THR A 89 45.76 19.20 8.96
N HIS A 90 46.35 18.11 9.45
CA HIS A 90 45.87 16.75 9.17
C HIS A 90 44.55 16.46 9.90
N ASP A 91 44.42 16.97 11.12
CA ASP A 91 43.27 16.74 12.00
C ASP A 91 42.03 17.50 11.52
N ALA A 92 42.23 18.75 11.09
CA ALA A 92 41.17 19.54 10.46
C ALA A 92 40.66 18.86 9.19
N HIS A 93 41.56 18.24 8.41
CA HIS A 93 41.18 17.51 7.20
C HIS A 93 40.41 16.22 7.51
N GLU A 94 40.82 15.44 8.53
CA GLU A 94 40.11 14.23 8.96
C GLU A 94 38.70 14.56 9.49
N SER A 95 38.55 15.64 10.27
CA SER A 95 37.25 16.13 10.73
C SER A 95 36.34 16.55 9.57
N ILE A 96 36.87 17.32 8.59
CA ILE A 96 36.11 17.76 7.41
C ILE A 96 35.66 16.56 6.57
N GLN A 97 36.51 15.55 6.41
CA GLN A 97 36.15 14.32 5.71
C GLN A 97 35.03 13.56 6.43
N LEU A 98 35.09 13.49 7.76
CA LEU A 98 34.07 12.85 8.58
C LEU A 98 32.72 13.59 8.51
N ASP A 99 32.73 14.93 8.57
CA ASP A 99 31.53 15.77 8.39
C ASP A 99 30.91 15.58 7.00
N THR A 100 31.76 15.52 5.96
CA THR A 100 31.33 15.27 4.59
C THR A 100 30.68 13.91 4.46
N LEU A 101 31.29 12.86 5.03
CA LEU A 101 30.74 11.51 5.02
C LEU A 101 29.40 11.44 5.77
N HIS A 102 29.30 12.07 6.93
CA HIS A 102 28.08 12.13 7.73
C HIS A 102 26.93 12.80 6.96
N ASN A 103 27.17 13.96 6.36
CA ASN A 103 26.19 14.66 5.54
C ASN A 103 25.78 13.84 4.31
N ASN A 104 26.75 13.20 3.64
CA ASN A 104 26.46 12.30 2.53
C ASN A 104 25.56 11.14 2.95
N LYS A 105 25.78 10.55 4.13
CA LYS A 105 24.91 9.48 4.65
C LYS A 105 23.52 9.94 5.01
N LYS A 106 23.35 11.15 5.56
CA LYS A 106 22.02 11.75 5.75
C LYS A 106 21.30 11.93 4.42
N ASN A 107 21.99 12.49 3.42
CA ASN A 107 21.44 12.74 2.10
C ASN A 107 21.06 11.43 1.38
N GLU A 108 21.91 10.41 1.42
CA GLU A 108 21.62 9.08 0.86
C GLU A 108 20.34 8.49 1.46
N TYR A 109 20.19 8.59 2.79
CA TYR A 109 19.00 8.09 3.49
C TYR A 109 17.75 8.87 3.09
N ASP A 110 17.81 10.20 3.06
CA ASP A 110 16.67 11.04 2.66
C ASP A 110 16.24 10.75 1.22
N ILE A 111 17.18 10.58 0.29
CA ILE A 111 16.88 10.19 -1.10
C ILE A 111 16.18 8.82 -1.16
N ALA A 112 16.68 7.83 -0.42
CA ALA A 112 16.06 6.50 -0.36
C ALA A 112 14.65 6.57 0.24
N MET A 113 14.47 7.40 1.25
CA MET A 113 13.20 7.62 1.92
C MET A 113 12.17 8.27 1.01
N ASP A 114 12.54 9.33 0.30
CA ASP A 114 11.70 10.00 -0.69
C ASP A 114 11.29 9.06 -1.82
N LYS A 115 12.19 8.18 -2.26
CA LYS A 115 11.86 7.14 -3.24
C LYS A 115 10.78 6.19 -2.70
N ARG A 116 10.90 5.77 -1.44
CA ARG A 116 9.90 4.91 -0.78
C ARG A 116 8.54 5.61 -0.66
N ILE A 117 8.53 6.87 -0.23
CA ILE A 117 7.32 7.70 -0.13
C ILE A 117 6.61 7.78 -1.49
N ARG A 118 7.34 8.15 -2.55
CA ARG A 118 6.77 8.22 -3.91
C ARG A 118 6.23 6.88 -4.39
N HIS A 119 6.91 5.77 -4.08
CA HIS A 119 6.45 4.44 -4.45
C HIS A 119 5.14 4.07 -3.74
N ARG A 120 5.07 4.31 -2.43
CA ARG A 120 3.84 4.11 -1.64
C ARG A 120 2.70 4.97 -2.17
N ASP A 121 2.94 6.23 -2.49
CA ASP A 121 1.92 7.12 -3.03
C ASP A 121 1.42 6.64 -4.40
N ALA A 122 2.31 6.09 -5.24
CA ALA A 122 1.94 5.45 -6.50
C ALA A 122 1.08 4.20 -6.29
N ILE A 123 1.40 3.35 -5.30
CA ILE A 123 0.59 2.19 -4.91
C ILE A 123 -0.79 2.64 -4.44
N CYS A 124 -0.87 3.65 -3.56
CA CYS A 124 -2.14 4.21 -3.08
C CYS A 124 -3.00 4.71 -4.24
N ALA A 125 -2.39 5.45 -5.17
CA ALA A 125 -3.09 5.98 -6.33
C ALA A 125 -3.61 4.86 -7.25
N ALA A 126 -2.84 3.79 -7.44
CA ALA A 126 -3.27 2.62 -8.19
C ALA A 126 -4.42 1.89 -7.49
N ALA A 127 -4.28 1.57 -6.20
CA ALA A 127 -5.30 0.90 -5.40
C ALA A 127 -6.60 1.72 -5.35
N GLN A 128 -6.52 3.05 -5.22
CA GLN A 128 -7.69 3.92 -5.23
C GLN A 128 -8.42 3.89 -6.58
N ARG A 129 -7.68 3.90 -7.70
CA ARG A 129 -8.30 3.77 -9.04
C ARG A 129 -8.99 2.42 -9.21
N SER A 130 -8.33 1.33 -8.81
CA SER A 130 -8.91 -0.01 -8.86
C SER A 130 -10.15 -0.12 -7.96
N LEU A 131 -10.12 0.48 -6.77
CA LEU A 131 -11.27 0.49 -5.85
C LEU A 131 -12.49 1.19 -6.46
N VAL A 132 -12.28 2.31 -7.18
CA VAL A 132 -13.37 3.00 -7.89
C VAL A 132 -13.99 2.09 -8.95
N GLN A 133 -13.16 1.42 -9.76
CA GLN A 133 -13.63 0.48 -10.79
C GLN A 133 -14.38 -0.70 -10.18
N VAL A 134 -13.85 -1.30 -9.11
CA VAL A 134 -14.49 -2.42 -8.42
C VAL A 134 -15.83 -2.02 -7.80
N ASN A 135 -15.91 -0.85 -7.15
CA ASN A 135 -17.17 -0.36 -6.59
C ASN A 135 -18.23 -0.11 -7.68
N GLN A 136 -17.82 0.43 -8.83
CA GLN A 136 -18.69 0.60 -9.99
C GLN A 136 -19.18 -0.76 -10.50
N TYR A 137 -18.29 -1.74 -10.64
CA TYR A 137 -18.65 -3.09 -11.06
C TYR A 137 -19.60 -3.79 -10.08
N ILE A 138 -19.39 -3.63 -8.77
CA ILE A 138 -20.32 -4.13 -7.74
C ILE A 138 -21.71 -3.49 -7.92
N ALA A 139 -21.78 -2.19 -8.19
CA ALA A 139 -23.04 -1.50 -8.42
C ALA A 139 -23.77 -2.04 -9.66
N GLU A 140 -23.04 -2.25 -10.77
CA GLU A 140 -23.58 -2.86 -11.99
C GLU A 140 -24.06 -4.30 -11.76
N CYS A 141 -23.33 -5.10 -10.97
CA CYS A 141 -23.75 -6.44 -10.59
C CYS A 141 -25.07 -6.42 -9.79
N LYS A 142 -25.21 -5.48 -8.83
CA LYS A 142 -26.45 -5.33 -8.07
C LYS A 142 -27.63 -4.98 -8.96
N GLU A 143 -27.46 -4.00 -9.85
CA GLU A 143 -28.51 -3.62 -10.80
C GLU A 143 -28.92 -4.81 -11.69
N ARG A 144 -27.94 -5.59 -12.17
CA ARG A 144 -28.21 -6.80 -12.95
C ARG A 144 -28.94 -7.88 -12.16
N ILE A 145 -28.62 -8.05 -10.88
CA ILE A 145 -29.33 -8.96 -9.97
C ILE A 145 -30.78 -8.49 -9.78
N ASP A 146 -30.98 -7.21 -9.47
CA ASP A 146 -32.31 -6.63 -9.25
C ASP A 146 -33.18 -6.76 -10.51
N ASN A 147 -32.62 -6.46 -11.68
CA ASN A 147 -33.30 -6.63 -12.97
C ASN A 147 -33.65 -8.10 -13.28
N ALA A 148 -32.76 -9.04 -12.96
CA ALA A 148 -33.01 -10.46 -13.14
C ALA A 148 -34.12 -10.97 -12.20
N ILE A 149 -34.11 -10.55 -10.94
CA ILE A 149 -35.14 -10.88 -9.95
C ILE A 149 -36.49 -10.30 -10.38
N ALA A 150 -36.54 -9.02 -10.79
CA ALA A 150 -37.76 -8.37 -11.26
C ALA A 150 -38.34 -9.06 -12.50
N PHE A 151 -37.48 -9.46 -13.45
CA PHE A 151 -37.90 -10.20 -14.63
C PHE A 151 -38.47 -11.58 -14.27
N MET A 152 -37.80 -12.33 -13.37
CA MET A 152 -38.29 -13.62 -12.89
C MET A 152 -39.62 -13.50 -12.14
N ALA A 153 -39.77 -12.49 -11.29
CA ALA A 153 -41.03 -12.22 -10.59
C ALA A 153 -42.17 -11.90 -11.57
N GLY A 154 -41.90 -11.14 -12.64
CA GLY A 154 -42.86 -10.87 -13.71
C GLY A 154 -43.31 -12.13 -14.49
N LEU A 155 -42.50 -13.18 -14.46
CA LEU A 155 -42.83 -14.50 -15.01
C LEU A 155 -43.50 -15.45 -13.99
N GLY A 156 -43.71 -15.01 -12.74
CA GLY A 156 -44.25 -15.84 -11.66
C GLY A 156 -43.24 -16.87 -11.11
N ILE A 157 -41.94 -16.64 -11.31
CA ILE A 157 -40.86 -17.49 -10.80
C ILE A 157 -40.32 -16.84 -9.52
N GLU A 158 -40.43 -17.54 -8.39
CA GLU A 158 -39.83 -17.09 -7.14
C GLU A 158 -38.34 -17.44 -7.09
N TYR A 159 -37.51 -16.46 -6.75
CA TYR A 159 -36.10 -16.69 -6.41
C TYR A 159 -36.01 -16.97 -4.91
N SER A 160 -35.54 -18.16 -4.54
CA SER A 160 -35.37 -18.64 -3.16
C SER A 160 -33.90 -18.70 -2.76
#